data_AF-A0A2V6ANN4-F1
#
_entry.id   AF-A0A2V6ANN4-F1
#
_cell.length_a   1.000
_cell.length_b   1.000
_cell.length_c   1.000
_cell.angle_alpha   90.00
_cell.angle_beta   90.00
_cell.angle_gamma   90.00
#
_symmetry.space_group_name_H-M   'P 1'
#
loop_
_entity.id
_entity.type
_entity.pdbx_description
1 polymer ?
#
loop_
_entity_poly.entity_id
_entity_poly.type
_entity_poly.pdbx_seq_one_letter_code
_entity_poly.pdbx_strand_id
1 'polypeptide(L)' 'MNAHGIRTTILLERDAYDKATSRLRKSNVDLRSTIQNFSQLIDGPWRAEQKLAALAAWFALYQDANI' A
#
# COMPACT_ATOMS: atom_id res chain seq x y z
N MET A 1 13.89 -12.20 6.56
CA MET A 1 15.01 -12.01 5.62
C MET A 1 15.51 -10.58 5.78
N ASN A 2 16.62 -10.40 6.49
CA ASN A 2 17.28 -9.10 6.69
C ASN A 2 18.76 -9.30 6.33
N ALA A 3 19.09 -9.27 5.04
CA ALA A 3 20.47 -9.49 4.59
C ALA A 3 21.30 -8.18 4.56
N HIS A 4 20.67 -6.99 4.54
CA HIS A 4 21.38 -5.73 4.32
C HIS A 4 20.89 -4.52 5.16
N GLY A 5 20.18 -4.75 6.26
CA GLY A 5 19.66 -3.65 7.11
C GLY A 5 18.54 -2.81 6.48
N ILE A 6 18.15 -3.10 5.24
CA ILE A 6 16.99 -2.51 4.59
C ILE A 6 15.73 -3.13 5.20
N ARG A 7 14.85 -2.31 5.78
CA ARG A 7 13.56 -2.79 6.28
C ARG A 7 12.72 -3.27 5.11
N THR A 8 12.54 -4.59 5.02
CA THR A 8 11.66 -5.20 4.03
C THR A 8 10.37 -5.62 4.70
N THR A 9 9.25 -5.10 4.21
CA THR A 9 7.92 -5.50 4.65
C THR A 9 7.32 -6.46 3.63
N ILE A 10 6.95 -7.65 4.07
CA ILE A 10 6.23 -8.63 3.23
C ILE A 10 4.72 -8.40 3.40
N LEU A 11 4.06 -8.05 2.31
CA LEU A 11 2.61 -7.87 2.21
C LEU A 11 2.02 -9.00 1.36
N LEU A 12 1.08 -9.75 1.93
CA LEU A 12 0.26 -10.71 1.20
C LEU A 12 -0.99 -9.99 0.71
N GLU A 13 -1.41 -10.20 -0.53
CA GLU A 13 -2.56 -9.51 -1.13
C GLU A 13 -3.82 -9.57 -0.27
N ARG A 14 -4.14 -10.75 0.26
CA ARG A 14 -5.28 -10.96 1.16
C ARG A 14 -5.23 -10.12 2.44
N ASP A 15 -4.03 -9.90 2.98
CA ASP A 15 -3.81 -9.23 4.27
C ASP A 15 -3.35 -7.77 4.09
N ALA A 16 -3.05 -7.35 2.85
CA ALA A 16 -2.42 -6.08 2.55
C ALA A 16 -3.33 -4.92 2.94
N TYR A 17 -4.62 -5.03 2.63
CA TYR A 17 -5.61 -4.01 2.98
C TYR A 17 -5.84 -3.93 4.49
N ASP A 18 -5.92 -5.07 5.19
CA ASP A 18 -6.13 -5.07 6.65
C ASP A 18 -4.89 -4.56 7.41
N LYS A 19 -3.68 -4.93 6.97
CA LYS A 19 -2.44 -4.39 7.52
C LYS A 19 -2.32 -2.89 7.26
N ALA A 20 -2.69 -2.45 6.06
CA ALA A 20 -2.59 -1.05 5.70
C ALA A 20 -3.64 -0.19 6.42
N THR A 21 -4.86 -0.68 6.63
CA THR A 21 -5.88 0.06 7.42
C THR A 21 -5.46 0.22 8.88
N SER A 22 -4.96 -0.85 9.50
CA SER A 22 -4.43 -0.80 10.87
C SER A 22 -3.26 0.18 10.99
N ARG A 23 -2.38 0.23 9.99
CA ARG A 23 -1.15 1.06 10.04
C ARG A 23 -1.37 2.51 9.64
N LEU A 24 -2.09 2.75 8.53
CA LEU A 24 -2.41 4.09 8.03
C LEU A 24 -3.54 4.75 8.84
N ARG A 25 -4.16 4.02 9.78
CA ARG A 25 -5.31 4.46 10.58
C ARG A 25 -6.45 5.01 9.70
N LYS A 26 -6.62 4.41 8.52
CA LYS A 26 -7.65 4.75 7.54
C LYS A 26 -8.59 3.57 7.35
N SER A 27 -9.83 3.84 6.98
CA SER A 27 -10.78 2.76 6.68
C SER A 27 -10.39 2.04 5.38
N ASN A 28 -10.82 0.78 5.23
CA ASN A 28 -10.56 0.00 4.02
C ASN A 28 -11.18 0.68 2.78
N VAL A 29 -12.34 1.31 2.97
CA VAL A 29 -13.05 2.07 1.93
C VAL A 29 -12.25 3.28 1.49
N ASP A 30 -11.71 4.06 2.43
CA ASP A 30 -10.87 5.23 2.11
C ASP A 30 -9.60 4.81 1.37
N LEU A 31 -8.98 3.69 1.78
CA LEU A 31 -7.79 3.16 1.14
C LEU A 31 -8.04 2.78 -0.32
N ARG A 32 -9.11 2.01 -0.55
CA ARG A 32 -9.51 1.57 -1.89
C ARG A 32 -9.89 2.75 -2.77
N SER A 33 -10.61 3.74 -2.23
CA SER A 33 -10.98 4.97 -2.94
C SER A 33 -9.73 5.76 -3.33
N THR A 34 -8.76 5.90 -2.44
CA THR A 34 -7.50 6.61 -2.74
C THR A 34 -6.70 5.91 -3.84
N ILE A 35 -6.60 4.58 -3.80
CA ILE A 35 -5.94 3.81 -4.86
C ILE A 35 -6.69 3.91 -6.19
N GLN A 36 -8.03 3.91 -6.16
CA GLN A 36 -8.82 4.16 -7.36
C GLN A 36 -8.57 5.57 -7.92
N ASN A 37 -8.47 6.59 -7.09
CA ASN A 37 -8.15 7.95 -7.52
C ASN A 37 -6.76 8.02 -8.16
N PHE A 38 -5.76 7.30 -7.63
CA PHE A 38 -4.45 7.19 -8.28
C PHE A 38 -4.54 6.55 -9.66
N SER A 39 -5.36 5.51 -9.82
CA SER A 39 -5.57 4.87 -11.12
C SER A 39 -6.22 5.79 -12.15
N GLN A 40 -7.18 6.61 -11.73
CA GLN A 40 -7.82 7.59 -12.60
C GLN A 40 -6.86 8.70 -13.08
N LEU A 41 -5.84 9.04 -12.28
CA LEU A 41 -4.89 10.11 -12.59
C LEU A 41 -3.80 9.73 -13.60
N ILE A 42 -3.37 8.45 -13.63
CA ILE A 42 -2.14 8.08 -14.35
C ILE A 42 -2.41 7.29 -15.64
N ASP A 43 -3.41 6.39 -15.70
CA ASP A 43 -3.62 5.61 -16.94
C ASP A 43 -4.94 4.79 -17.02
N GLY A 44 -5.99 5.16 -16.28
CA GLY A 44 -7.25 4.42 -16.25
C GLY A 44 -7.23 3.19 -15.33
N PRO A 45 -8.13 2.20 -15.51
CA PRO A 45 -8.39 1.18 -14.50
C PRO A 45 -7.18 0.26 -14.28
N TRP A 46 -6.54 0.40 -13.12
CA TRP A 46 -5.39 -0.42 -12.74
C TRP A 46 -5.76 -1.89 -12.52
N ARG A 47 -4.84 -2.78 -12.92
CA ARG A 47 -4.87 -4.20 -12.61
C ARG A 47 -4.67 -4.42 -11.10
N ALA A 48 -5.05 -5.61 -10.61
CA ALA A 48 -4.91 -5.97 -9.20
C ALA A 48 -3.46 -5.79 -8.69
N GLU A 49 -2.48 -6.22 -9.49
CA GLU A 49 -1.05 -6.11 -9.19
C GLU A 49 -0.59 -4.66 -9.03
N GLN A 50 -1.06 -3.76 -9.89
CA GLN A 50 -0.72 -2.33 -9.84
C GLN A 50 -1.31 -1.65 -8.60
N LYS A 51 -2.56 -2.00 -8.24
CA LYS A 51 -3.21 -1.51 -7.01
C LYS A 51 -2.45 -1.97 -5.77
N LEU A 52 -2.00 -3.22 -5.76
CA LEU A 52 -1.22 -3.78 -4.67
C LEU A 52 0.17 -3.15 -4.58
N ALA A 53 0.84 -2.92 -5.71
CA ALA A 53 2.14 -2.24 -5.74
C ALA A 53 2.04 -0.80 -5.20
N ALA A 54 1.00 -0.05 -5.59
CA ALA A 54 0.74 1.28 -5.07
C ALA A 54 0.43 1.27 -3.56
N LEU A 55 -0.35 0.29 -3.10
CA LEU A 55 -0.62 0.10 -1.67
C LEU A 55 0.68 -0.18 -0.89
N ALA A 56 1.53 -1.05 -1.41
CA ALA A 56 2.81 -1.39 -0.80
C ALA A 56 3.77 -0.20 -0.78
N ALA A 57 3.82 0.59 -1.87
CA ALA A 57 4.61 1.82 -1.92
C ALA A 57 4.12 2.85 -0.91
N TRP A 58 2.81 3.06 -0.80
CA TRP A 58 2.23 3.95 0.19
C TRP A 58 2.51 3.47 1.63
N PHE A 59 2.42 2.16 1.87
CA PHE A 59 2.79 1.56 3.15
C PHE A 59 4.26 1.80 3.51
N ALA A 60 5.17 1.64 2.54
CA ALA A 60 6.60 1.87 2.74
C ALA A 60 6.92 3.34 3.04
N LEU A 61 6.31 4.29 2.31
CA LEU A 61 6.47 5.72 2.56
C LEU A 61 5.97 6.13 3.95
N TYR A 62 4.86 5.55 4.40
CA TYR A 62 4.35 5.80 5.75
C TYR A 62 5.23 5.18 6.84
N GLN A 63 5.89 4.06 6.55
CA GLN A 63 6.85 3.44 7.47
C GLN A 63 8.11 4.30 7.67
N ASP A 64 8.51 5.06 6.64
CA ASP A 64 9.66 5.98 6.70
C ASP A 64 9.29 7.30 7.38
N ALA A 65 8.08 7.82 7.13
CA ALA A 65 7.61 9.10 7.68
C ALA A 65 7.26 9.09 9.19
N ASN A 66 7.34 7.92 9.85
CA ASN A 66 7.06 7.77 11.29
C ASN A 66 8.35 7.47 12.10
N ILE A 67 9.48 8.02 11.63
CA ILE A 67 10.79 8.04 12.28
C ILE A 67 11.11 9.47 12.73
#